data_AF-A0AAN4KLK5-F1
#
_entry.id   AF-A0AAN4KLK5-F1
#
_cell.length_a   1.000
_cell.length_b   1.000
_cell.length_c   1.000
_cell.angle_alpha   90.00
_cell.angle_beta   90.00
_cell.angle_gamma   90.00
#
_symmetry.space_group_name_H-M   'P 1'
#
loop_
_entity.id
_entity.type
_entity.pdbx_description
1 polymer ?
#
loop_
_entity_poly.entity_id
_entity_poly.type
_entity_poly.pdbx_seq_one_letter_code
_entity_poly.pdbx_strand_id
1 'polypeptide(L)'
;MKFFNKIFKPVSKPTFPIEDTKKLSESEINFLIEKFEGMEDALTWMLKENVRMPRVSNEQLEFHKLLTSKLNDKLLNKSDFSKIELEILNTIFKEQEKNVPVCEFELISEIEGKENRNEIEYDLKQRGFEYVENIGFIRILNS
;
A
#
# COMPACT_ATOMS: atom_id res chain seq x y z
N MET A 1 6.28 -20.11 -23.19
CA MET A 1 6.61 -21.10 -22.13
C MET A 1 7.39 -20.39 -21.02
N LYS A 2 6.76 -20.21 -19.85
CA LYS A 2 7.43 -20.21 -18.55
C LYS A 2 6.48 -20.92 -17.59
N PHE A 3 6.93 -22.06 -17.09
CA PHE A 3 6.21 -22.94 -16.18
C PHE A 3 6.26 -22.32 -14.78
N PHE A 4 5.11 -22.11 -14.15
CA PHE A 4 5.01 -21.86 -12.71
C PHE A 4 4.31 -23.04 -12.04
N ASN A 5 5.00 -24.17 -11.96
CA ASN A 5 4.69 -25.18 -10.96
C ASN A 5 5.29 -24.71 -9.62
N LYS A 6 4.69 -23.68 -9.02
CA LYS A 6 4.85 -23.45 -7.57
C LYS A 6 3.81 -24.34 -6.91
N ILE A 7 4.27 -25.36 -6.19
CA ILE A 7 3.43 -26.16 -5.31
C ILE A 7 2.84 -25.17 -4.29
N PHE A 8 1.58 -24.78 -4.49
CA PHE A 8 0.86 -23.92 -3.57
C PHE A 8 0.71 -24.69 -2.25
N LYS A 9 1.62 -24.45 -1.30
CA LYS A 9 1.30 -24.68 0.11
C LYS A 9 0.06 -23.83 0.41
N PRO A 10 -0.93 -24.33 1.18
CA PRO A 10 -2.06 -23.50 1.57
C PRO A 10 -1.52 -22.26 2.28
N VAL A 11 -1.68 -21.12 1.64
CA VAL A 11 -1.22 -19.85 2.16
C VAL A 11 -2.16 -19.48 3.30
N SER A 12 -1.69 -19.59 4.54
CA SER A 12 -2.48 -19.22 5.71
C SER A 12 -2.73 -17.72 5.67
N LYS A 13 -4.01 -17.32 5.60
CA LYS A 13 -4.40 -15.91 5.71
C LYS A 13 -4.18 -15.43 7.15
N PRO A 14 -3.55 -14.26 7.37
CA PRO A 14 -3.40 -13.70 8.70
C PRO A 14 -4.74 -13.30 9.31
N THR A 15 -4.79 -13.28 10.64
CA THR A 15 -5.91 -12.71 11.38
C THR A 15 -5.78 -11.19 11.39
N PHE A 16 -6.85 -10.50 10.98
CA PHE A 16 -6.93 -9.03 11.00
C PHE A 16 -7.79 -8.56 12.19
N PRO A 17 -7.52 -7.37 12.76
CA PRO A 17 -6.37 -6.51 12.45
C PRO A 17 -5.05 -7.12 12.93
N ILE A 18 -4.01 -6.97 12.12
CA ILE A 18 -2.63 -7.32 12.47
C ILE A 18 -2.11 -6.24 13.41
N GLU A 19 -1.86 -6.61 14.66
CA GLU A 19 -1.27 -5.72 15.66
C GLU A 19 0.27 -5.71 15.62
N ASP A 20 0.86 -6.84 15.25
CA ASP A 20 2.32 -7.04 15.23
C ASP A 20 2.70 -8.02 14.10
N THR A 21 3.35 -7.48 13.07
CA THR A 21 3.76 -8.25 11.88
C THR A 21 4.87 -9.26 12.18
N LYS A 22 5.63 -9.10 13.28
CA LYS A 22 6.72 -10.03 13.64
C LYS A 22 6.20 -11.40 14.06
N LYS A 23 4.96 -11.45 14.57
CA LYS A 23 4.25 -12.68 14.98
C LYS A 23 3.71 -13.48 13.81
N LEU A 24 3.68 -12.90 12.61
CA LEU A 24 3.22 -13.60 11.42
C LEU A 24 4.17 -14.74 11.06
N SER A 25 3.55 -15.86 10.68
CA SER A 25 4.24 -16.97 10.03
C SER A 25 4.71 -16.58 8.64
N GLU A 26 5.68 -17.32 8.09
CA GLU A 26 6.16 -17.10 6.72
C GLU A 26 5.04 -17.25 5.68
N SER A 27 4.10 -18.17 5.89
CA SER A 27 2.94 -18.34 5.01
C SER A 27 1.98 -17.15 5.06
N GLU A 28 1.76 -16.55 6.22
CA GLU A 28 0.99 -15.30 6.34
C GLU A 28 1.71 -14.11 5.70
N ILE A 29 3.03 -14.02 5.84
CA ILE A 29 3.82 -12.98 5.17
C ILE A 29 3.71 -13.13 3.64
N ASN A 30 3.89 -14.35 3.12
CA ASN A 30 3.74 -14.63 1.70
C ASN A 30 2.33 -14.31 1.19
N PHE A 31 1.29 -14.56 1.99
CA PHE A 31 -0.08 -14.14 1.66
C PHE A 31 -0.19 -12.64 1.40
N LEU A 32 0.38 -11.84 2.30
CA LEU A 32 0.32 -10.38 2.21
C LEU A 32 1.08 -9.88 0.96
N ILE A 33 2.29 -10.42 0.74
CA ILE A 33 3.12 -10.06 -0.42
C ILE A 33 2.41 -10.40 -1.74
N GLU A 34 1.91 -11.63 -1.90
CA GLU A 34 1.19 -12.04 -3.12
C GLU A 34 -0.05 -11.18 -3.39
N LYS A 35 -0.71 -10.71 -2.33
CA LYS A 35 -1.87 -9.82 -2.44
C LYS A 35 -1.50 -8.42 -2.91
N PHE A 36 -0.41 -7.84 -2.38
CA PHE A 36 0.09 -6.56 -2.88
C PHE A 36 0.54 -6.67 -4.34
N GLU A 37 1.31 -7.70 -4.70
CA GLU A 37 1.76 -7.91 -6.08
C GLU A 37 0.55 -8.05 -7.04
N GLY A 38 -0.48 -8.81 -6.66
CA GLY A 38 -1.70 -8.92 -7.46
C GLY A 38 -2.48 -7.62 -7.63
N MET A 39 -2.46 -6.73 -6.64
CA MET A 39 -3.07 -5.40 -6.75
C MET A 39 -2.26 -4.50 -7.72
N GLU A 40 -0.93 -4.57 -7.69
CA GLU A 40 -0.07 -3.84 -8.63
C GLU A 40 -0.29 -4.30 -10.08
N ASP A 41 -0.38 -5.61 -10.30
CA ASP A 41 -0.68 -6.19 -11.61
C ASP A 41 -2.04 -5.71 -12.13
N ALA A 42 -3.06 -5.68 -11.25
CA ALA A 42 -4.39 -5.19 -11.59
C ALA A 42 -4.38 -3.70 -11.97
N LEU A 43 -3.72 -2.84 -11.19
CA LEU A 43 -3.59 -1.41 -11.50
C LEU A 43 -2.84 -1.18 -12.81
N THR A 44 -1.75 -1.91 -13.03
CA THR A 44 -0.96 -1.86 -14.27
C THR A 44 -1.81 -2.25 -15.48
N TRP A 45 -2.59 -3.33 -15.36
CA TRP A 45 -3.51 -3.75 -16.40
C TRP A 45 -4.60 -2.71 -16.66
N MET A 46 -5.22 -2.15 -15.62
CA MET A 46 -6.26 -1.13 -15.75
C MET A 46 -5.76 0.14 -16.46
N LEU A 47 -4.54 0.59 -16.17
CA LEU A 47 -3.90 1.70 -16.88
C LEU A 47 -3.65 1.38 -18.34
N LYS A 48 -3.11 0.19 -18.62
CA LYS A 48 -2.81 -0.25 -19.99
C LYS A 48 -4.06 -0.35 -20.86
N GLU A 49 -5.14 -0.90 -20.31
CA GLU A 49 -6.42 -1.05 -21.01
C GLU A 49 -7.29 0.22 -20.95
N ASN A 50 -6.78 1.30 -20.35
CA ASN A 50 -7.47 2.59 -20.18
C ASN A 50 -8.87 2.42 -19.58
N VAL A 51 -8.96 1.59 -18.54
CA VAL A 51 -10.20 1.30 -17.82
C VAL A 51 -10.74 2.61 -17.24
N ARG A 52 -11.97 2.94 -17.61
CA ARG A 52 -12.60 4.22 -17.23
C ARG A 52 -13.20 4.20 -15.83
N MET A 53 -13.54 3.02 -15.30
CA MET A 53 -14.17 2.84 -13.99
C MET A 53 -13.70 1.52 -13.34
N PRO A 54 -13.05 1.57 -12.16
CA PRO A 54 -12.55 2.78 -11.50
C PRO A 54 -11.48 3.46 -12.37
N ARG A 55 -11.40 4.80 -12.31
CA ARG A 55 -10.36 5.54 -13.02
C ARG A 55 -9.04 5.35 -12.26
N VAL A 56 -8.07 4.71 -12.90
CA VAL A 56 -6.71 4.56 -12.37
C VAL A 56 -5.81 5.64 -12.97
N SER A 57 -4.93 6.23 -12.16
CA SER A 57 -3.91 7.19 -12.61
C SER A 57 -2.50 6.64 -12.42
N ASN A 58 -1.51 7.26 -13.07
CA ASN A 58 -0.10 6.85 -12.92
C ASN A 58 0.38 7.08 -11.48
N GLU A 59 -0.08 8.16 -10.85
CA GLU A 59 0.23 8.53 -9.47
C GLU A 59 -0.30 7.47 -8.48
N GLN A 60 -1.49 6.91 -8.74
CA GLN A 60 -2.02 5.79 -7.95
C GLN A 60 -1.19 4.52 -8.09
N LEU A 61 -0.71 4.21 -9.30
CA LEU A 61 0.17 3.06 -9.51
C LEU A 61 1.52 3.28 -8.83
N GLU A 62 2.10 4.48 -8.93
CA GLU A 62 3.35 4.84 -8.28
C GLU A 62 3.24 4.76 -6.75
N PHE A 63 2.17 5.34 -6.18
CA PHE A 63 1.85 5.21 -4.77
C PHE A 63 1.81 3.74 -4.32
N HIS A 64 1.07 2.90 -5.06
CA HIS A 64 0.94 1.49 -4.74
C HIS A 64 2.28 0.75 -4.79
N LYS A 65 3.12 1.04 -5.79
CA LYS A 65 4.47 0.45 -5.93
C LYS A 65 5.38 0.82 -4.77
N LEU A 66 5.43 2.10 -4.41
CA LEU A 66 6.26 2.60 -3.31
C LEU A 66 5.82 1.98 -1.99
N LEU A 67 4.51 1.93 -1.74
CA LEU A 67 3.95 1.30 -0.56
C LEU A 67 4.24 -0.21 -0.51
N THR A 68 3.97 -0.93 -1.60
CA THR A 68 4.23 -2.36 -1.72
C THR A 68 5.70 -2.68 -1.45
N SER A 69 6.61 -1.94 -2.09
CA SER A 69 8.05 -2.10 -1.87
C SER A 69 8.42 -1.93 -0.40
N LYS A 70 7.96 -0.85 0.24
CA LYS A 70 8.25 -0.56 1.65
C LYS A 70 7.69 -1.62 2.60
N LEU A 71 6.42 -2.00 2.43
CA LEU A 71 5.76 -2.97 3.32
C LEU A 71 6.33 -4.37 3.12
N ASN A 72 6.61 -4.79 1.88
CA ASN A 72 7.23 -6.08 1.59
C ASN A 72 8.62 -6.20 2.20
N ASP A 73 9.46 -5.17 2.04
CA ASP A 73 10.79 -5.15 2.65
C ASP A 73 10.69 -5.32 4.18
N LYS A 74 9.79 -4.57 4.82
CA LYS A 74 9.58 -4.70 6.27
C LYS A 74 9.02 -6.06 6.68
N LEU A 75 8.07 -6.64 5.93
CA LEU A 75 7.52 -7.96 6.20
C LEU A 75 8.61 -9.04 6.11
N LEU A 76 9.40 -9.03 5.04
CA LEU A 76 10.47 -10.01 4.80
C LEU A 76 11.58 -9.91 5.86
N ASN A 77 11.93 -8.69 6.28
CA ASN A 77 12.94 -8.44 7.30
C ASN A 77 12.40 -8.53 8.73
N LYS A 78 11.09 -8.76 8.92
CA LYS A 78 10.41 -8.67 10.23
C LYS A 78 10.73 -7.38 10.99
N SER A 79 10.81 -6.27 10.26
CA SER A 79 11.07 -4.94 10.81
C SER A 79 9.82 -4.37 11.49
N ASP A 80 10.01 -3.39 12.38
CA ASP A 80 8.90 -2.68 13.00
C ASP A 80 8.12 -1.83 11.99
N PHE A 81 6.80 -1.94 12.08
CA PHE A 81 5.87 -1.09 11.35
C PHE A 81 5.49 0.08 12.26
N SER A 82 5.43 1.27 11.69
CA SER A 82 4.83 2.42 12.35
C SER A 82 3.33 2.21 12.48
N LYS A 83 2.69 3.02 13.33
CA LYS A 83 1.24 2.97 13.51
C LYS A 83 0.48 3.17 12.19
N ILE A 84 0.85 4.20 11.42
CA ILE A 84 0.22 4.47 10.12
C ILE A 84 0.49 3.36 9.10
N GLU A 85 1.67 2.74 9.10
CA GLU A 85 1.96 1.61 8.19
C GLU A 85 1.10 0.37 8.54
N LEU A 86 0.89 0.08 9.82
CA LEU A 86 -0.04 -0.98 10.26
C LEU A 86 -1.49 -0.64 9.91
N GLU A 87 -1.90 0.63 10.08
CA GLU A 87 -3.25 1.07 9.71
C GLU A 87 -3.48 0.97 8.20
N ILE A 88 -2.51 1.37 7.38
CA ILE A 88 -2.56 1.20 5.91
C ILE A 88 -2.67 -0.29 5.56
N LEU A 89 -1.79 -1.14 6.11
CA LEU A 89 -1.82 -2.59 5.88
C LEU A 89 -3.19 -3.16 6.25
N ASN A 90 -3.70 -2.87 7.44
CA ASN A 90 -4.99 -3.39 7.88
C ASN A 90 -6.14 -2.86 7.03
N THR A 91 -6.12 -1.59 6.61
CA THR A 91 -7.19 -0.99 5.82
C THR A 91 -7.25 -1.56 4.40
N ILE A 92 -6.10 -1.71 3.74
CA ILE A 92 -5.99 -2.32 2.40
C ILE A 92 -6.57 -3.74 2.38
N PHE A 93 -6.36 -4.50 3.45
CA PHE A 93 -6.86 -5.88 3.55
C PHE A 93 -8.26 -6.01 4.17
N LYS A 94 -8.75 -4.98 4.89
CA LYS A 94 -10.13 -4.89 5.40
C LYS A 94 -11.12 -4.60 4.28
N GLU A 95 -10.75 -3.79 3.29
CA GLU A 95 -11.66 -3.33 2.22
C GLU A 95 -11.69 -4.19 0.95
N GLN A 96 -11.11 -5.41 0.95
CA GLN A 96 -11.30 -6.37 -0.16
C GLN A 96 -12.78 -6.79 -0.38
N GLU A 97 -13.72 -6.28 0.44
CA GLU A 97 -15.17 -6.49 0.29
C GLU A 97 -15.91 -5.32 -0.42
N LYS A 98 -15.30 -4.13 -0.59
CA LYS A 98 -15.97 -2.96 -1.21
C LYS A 98 -14.98 -2.08 -2.01
N ASN A 99 -15.36 -1.66 -3.21
CA ASN A 99 -14.59 -0.77 -4.09
C ASN A 99 -14.59 0.70 -3.60
N VAL A 100 -14.15 0.97 -2.38
CA VAL A 100 -14.08 2.32 -1.80
C VAL A 100 -12.61 2.73 -1.66
N PRO A 101 -12.24 3.99 -1.95
CA PRO A 101 -10.88 4.46 -1.70
C PRO A 101 -10.58 4.42 -0.19
N VAL A 102 -9.54 3.65 0.17
CA VAL A 102 -9.09 3.43 1.55
C VAL A 102 -8.31 4.61 2.14
N CYS A 103 -7.66 5.40 1.28
CA CYS A 103 -6.82 6.52 1.69
C CYS A 103 -6.75 7.61 0.61
N GLU A 104 -6.43 8.83 1.05
CA GLU A 104 -5.88 9.89 0.22
C GLU A 104 -4.37 9.93 0.37
N PHE A 105 -3.67 10.38 -0.67
CA PHE A 105 -2.23 10.54 -0.64
C PHE A 105 -1.80 11.76 -1.46
N GLU A 106 -0.61 12.28 -1.13
CA GLU A 106 0.19 13.20 -1.95
C GLU A 106 1.60 12.61 -2.01
N LEU A 107 2.13 12.35 -3.21
CA LEU A 107 3.45 11.75 -3.35
C LEU A 107 4.55 12.74 -2.96
N ILE A 108 5.62 12.25 -2.35
CA ILE A 108 6.77 13.09 -2.02
C ILE A 108 7.38 13.70 -3.30
N SER A 109 7.39 12.94 -4.41
CA SER A 109 7.88 13.38 -5.72
C SER A 109 7.05 14.53 -6.32
N GLU A 110 5.79 14.70 -5.92
CA GLU A 110 4.93 15.78 -6.39
C GLU A 110 5.17 17.09 -5.64
N ILE A 111 5.76 17.04 -4.44
CA ILE A 111 6.02 18.23 -3.60
C ILE A 111 7.50 18.55 -3.48
N GLU A 112 8.36 17.59 -3.79
CA GLU A 112 9.80 17.77 -3.83
C GLU A 112 10.18 18.81 -4.90
N GLY A 113 10.99 19.79 -4.52
CA GLY A 113 11.42 20.88 -5.42
C GLY A 113 10.43 22.04 -5.58
N LYS A 114 9.23 22.00 -4.98
CA LYS A 114 8.34 23.16 -4.93
C LYS A 114 8.87 24.23 -3.98
N GLU A 115 8.89 25.50 -4.41
CA GLU A 115 9.36 26.63 -3.59
C GLU A 115 8.57 26.76 -2.27
N ASN A 116 7.27 26.45 -2.31
CA ASN A 116 6.38 26.50 -1.15
C ASN A 116 6.19 25.13 -0.45
N ARG A 117 7.15 24.20 -0.59
CA ARG A 117 7.07 22.86 0.02
C ARG A 117 6.68 22.89 1.49
N ASN A 118 7.30 23.77 2.28
CA ASN A 118 7.04 23.84 3.72
C ASN A 118 5.58 24.20 4.04
N GLU A 119 4.97 25.07 3.25
CA GLU A 119 3.55 25.45 3.38
C GLU A 119 2.65 24.27 3.02
N ILE A 120 2.96 23.57 1.91
CA ILE A 120 2.23 22.37 1.48
C ILE A 120 2.27 21.29 2.57
N GLU A 121 3.45 20.97 3.10
CA GLU A 121 3.59 19.97 4.17
C GLU A 121 2.84 20.37 5.45
N TYR A 122 2.86 21.65 5.79
CA TYR A 122 2.12 22.17 6.94
C TYR A 122 0.61 21.98 6.74
N ASP A 123 0.07 22.38 5.59
CA ASP A 123 -1.35 22.27 5.26
C ASP A 123 -1.81 20.80 5.22
N LEU A 124 -0.99 19.90 4.66
CA LEU A 124 -1.27 18.46 4.65
C LEU A 124 -1.38 17.90 6.09
N LYS A 125 -0.45 18.26 6.97
CA LYS A 125 -0.49 17.86 8.38
C LYS A 125 -1.74 18.42 9.08
N GLN A 126 -2.12 19.67 8.83
CA GLN A 126 -3.36 20.26 9.39
C GLN A 126 -4.62 19.53 8.91
N ARG A 127 -4.58 18.94 7.70
CA ARG A 127 -5.69 18.14 7.14
C ARG A 127 -5.70 16.67 7.60
N GLY A 128 -4.79 16.29 8.50
CA GLY A 128 -4.70 14.95 9.07
C GLY A 128 -3.92 13.95 8.23
N PHE A 129 -3.06 14.42 7.31
CA PHE A 129 -2.13 13.52 6.62
C PHE A 129 -0.91 13.23 7.50
N GLU A 130 -0.51 11.96 7.51
CA GLU A 130 0.71 11.49 8.14
C GLU A 130 1.81 11.28 7.10
N TYR A 131 3.04 11.66 7.44
CA TYR A 131 4.18 11.47 6.56
C TYR A 131 4.68 10.03 6.62
N VAL A 132 4.81 9.39 5.47
CA VAL A 132 5.46 8.08 5.30
C VAL A 132 6.70 8.26 4.44
N GLU A 133 7.85 7.98 5.05
CA GLU A 133 9.17 8.17 4.46
C GLU A 133 9.31 7.46 3.10
N ASN A 134 9.83 8.20 2.12
CA ASN A 134 10.04 7.81 0.72
C ASN A 134 8.75 7.48 -0.07
N ILE A 135 7.58 7.77 0.49
CA ILE A 135 6.30 7.64 -0.19
C ILE A 135 5.65 9.01 -0.34
N GLY A 136 5.37 9.69 0.77
CA GLY A 136 4.62 10.94 0.77
C GLY A 136 3.73 11.11 1.99
N PHE A 137 2.69 11.90 1.84
CA PHE A 137 1.70 12.17 2.87
C PHE A 137 0.47 11.31 2.62
N ILE A 138 -0.02 10.61 3.65
CA ILE A 138 -1.13 9.66 3.54
C ILE A 138 -2.17 9.97 4.61
N ARG A 139 -3.45 9.94 4.24
CA ARG A 139 -4.58 10.06 5.14
C ARG A 139 -5.54 8.90 4.91
N ILE A 140 -5.74 8.07 5.92
CA ILE A 140 -6.75 7.00 5.87
C ILE A 140 -8.15 7.62 5.88
N LEU A 141 -9.02 7.19 4.95
CA LEU A 141 -10.36 7.78 4.77
C LEU A 141 -11.44 7.15 5.65
N ASN A 142 -11.18 5.96 6.21
CA ASN A 142 -12.10 5.23 7.06
C ASN A 142 -11.37 4.69 8.30
N SER A 143 -11.58 5.33 9.46
CA SER A 143 -11.42 4.70 10.77
C SER A 143 -12.80 4.38 11.33
#